data_AF-A0A7C0WRH9-F1
#
_entry.id   AF-A0A7C0WRH9-F1
#
_cell.length_a   1.000
_cell.length_b   1.000
_cell.length_c   1.000
_cell.angle_alpha   90.00
_cell.angle_beta   90.00
_cell.angle_gamma   90.00
#
_symmetry.space_group_name_H-M   'P 1'
#
loop_
_entity.id
_entity.type
_entity.pdbx_description
1 polymer ?
#
loop_
_entity_poly.entity_id
_entity_poly.type
_entity_poly.pdbx_seq_one_letter_code
_entity_poly.pdbx_strand_id
1 'polypeptide(L)'
;MKLIVAKKAGFCMGVKRALEMVLDRAREENNDIFTYGPMIHNPQVVSLLSLKKISSSRDLDDFSEEVVCFISAHGISPERRKSLKATGACICDASCPDVVKVQGIIKKYALKGYSTVIFGDRGHTEVEGLLGFSAGNGMVINSVAEVDELPPLEKVCLVSQTTRNMDEFRRVADAVRARFQEVEVFNTICSSTLSRQEEVIEISERST
;
A
#
# COMPACT_ATOMS: atom_id res chain seq x y z
N MET A 1 9.22 -35.52 13.04
CA MET A 1 9.12 -34.18 12.43
C MET A 1 8.10 -33.37 13.22
N LYS A 2 8.49 -32.25 13.81
CA LYS A 2 7.59 -31.36 14.54
C LYS A 2 7.19 -30.22 13.61
N LEU A 3 5.88 -30.03 13.40
CA LEU A 3 5.35 -28.92 12.62
C LEU A 3 5.01 -27.76 13.54
N ILE A 4 5.55 -26.57 13.23
CA ILE A 4 5.27 -25.33 13.96
C ILE A 4 4.56 -24.39 12.97
N VAL A 5 3.36 -23.93 13.34
CA VAL A 5 2.59 -22.97 12.55
C VAL A 5 2.60 -21.63 13.26
N ALA A 6 2.97 -20.57 12.53
CA ALA A 6 2.94 -19.20 13.02
C ALA A 6 1.50 -18.76 13.35
N LYS A 7 1.29 -18.17 14.53
CA LYS A 7 -0.03 -17.76 15.03
C LYS A 7 -0.54 -16.50 14.35
N LYS A 8 0.36 -15.61 13.92
CA LYS A 8 0.06 -14.33 13.26
C LYS A 8 0.03 -14.48 11.73
N ALA A 9 0.21 -15.69 11.19
CA ALA A 9 0.08 -15.97 9.76
C ALA A 9 -1.37 -15.75 9.27
N GLY A 10 -1.51 -15.51 7.96
CA GLY A 10 -2.82 -15.30 7.32
C GLY A 10 -3.22 -13.83 7.19
N PHE A 11 -4.52 -13.57 7.03
CA PHE A 11 -5.02 -12.23 6.70
C PHE A 11 -4.86 -11.23 7.85
N CYS A 12 -4.30 -10.05 7.55
CA CYS A 12 -4.37 -8.89 8.45
C CYS A 12 -5.76 -8.24 8.41
N MET A 13 -5.99 -7.31 9.33
CA MET A 13 -7.23 -6.53 9.38
C MET A 13 -7.53 -5.83 8.05
N GLY A 14 -6.53 -5.18 7.43
CA GLY A 14 -6.72 -4.47 6.15
C GLY A 14 -7.20 -5.38 5.02
N VAL A 15 -6.62 -6.59 4.93
CA VAL A 15 -7.04 -7.60 3.95
C VAL A 15 -8.45 -8.12 4.25
N LYS A 16 -8.75 -8.46 5.51
CA LYS A 16 -10.09 -8.93 5.90
C LYS A 16 -11.16 -7.90 5.58
N ARG A 17 -10.95 -6.66 6.01
CA ARG A 17 -11.84 -5.53 5.74
C ARG A 17 -12.08 -5.35 4.24
N ALA A 18 -11.02 -5.34 3.44
CA ALA A 18 -11.12 -5.20 1.98
C ALA A 18 -11.98 -6.30 1.33
N LEU A 19 -11.80 -7.55 1.76
CA LEU A 19 -12.57 -8.69 1.26
C LEU A 19 -14.01 -8.68 1.75
N GLU A 20 -14.24 -8.36 3.02
CA GLU A 20 -15.59 -8.25 3.60
C GLU A 20 -16.39 -7.18 2.87
N MET A 21 -15.82 -5.99 2.66
CA MET A 21 -16.48 -4.90 1.96
C MET A 21 -16.95 -5.29 0.55
N VAL A 22 -16.10 -5.94 -0.24
CA VAL A 22 -16.47 -6.33 -1.61
C VAL A 22 -17.46 -7.49 -1.63
N LEU A 23 -17.32 -8.45 -0.71
CA LEU A 23 -18.20 -9.61 -0.62
C LEU A 23 -19.59 -9.26 -0.10
N ASP A 24 -19.69 -8.35 0.86
CA ASP A 24 -20.98 -7.89 1.39
C ASP A 24 -21.72 -7.07 0.34
N ARG A 25 -21.00 -6.19 -0.37
CA ARG A 25 -21.58 -5.44 -1.49
C ARG A 25 -22.09 -6.34 -2.61
N ALA A 26 -21.37 -7.41 -2.92
CA ALA A 26 -21.77 -8.41 -3.92
C ALA A 26 -23.01 -9.21 -3.54
N ARG A 27 -23.47 -9.18 -2.28
CA ARG A 27 -24.73 -9.82 -1.85
C ARG A 27 -25.95 -8.92 -2.03
N GLU A 28 -25.74 -7.61 -2.01
CA GLU A 28 -26.81 -6.59 -2.09
C GLU A 28 -27.06 -6.16 -3.55
N GLU A 29 -26.01 -6.19 -4.35
CA GLU A 29 -25.88 -5.85 -5.77
C GLU A 29 -26.56 -6.76 -6.81
N ASN A 30 -27.35 -6.20 -7.74
CA ASN A 30 -27.50 -6.74 -9.10
C ASN A 30 -26.52 -6.11 -10.12
N ASN A 31 -25.72 -5.13 -9.71
CA ASN A 31 -24.76 -4.41 -10.56
C ASN A 31 -23.46 -5.18 -10.76
N ASP A 32 -22.75 -4.89 -11.85
CA ASP A 32 -21.43 -5.45 -12.10
C ASP A 32 -20.39 -4.85 -11.14
N ILE A 33 -19.64 -5.71 -10.45
CA ILE A 33 -18.64 -5.30 -9.48
C ILE A 33 -17.25 -5.54 -10.05
N PHE A 34 -16.48 -4.46 -10.12
CA PHE A 34 -15.09 -4.47 -10.57
C PHE A 34 -14.18 -3.96 -9.46
N THR A 35 -13.03 -4.60 -9.28
CA THR A 35 -11.93 -4.04 -8.50
C THR A 35 -10.94 -3.36 -9.44
N TYR A 36 -10.48 -2.15 -9.09
CA TYR A 36 -9.41 -1.50 -9.82
C TYR A 36 -8.06 -2.15 -9.48
N GLY A 37 -7.62 -3.05 -10.35
CA GLY A 37 -6.54 -4.00 -10.10
C GLY A 37 -6.90 -5.07 -9.04
N PRO A 38 -5.98 -5.99 -8.74
CA PRO A 38 -6.24 -7.07 -7.78
C PRO A 38 -6.57 -6.52 -6.39
N MET A 39 -7.61 -7.06 -5.75
CA MET A 39 -8.03 -6.62 -4.41
C MET A 39 -6.90 -6.79 -3.37
N ILE A 40 -6.15 -7.89 -3.50
CA ILE A 40 -4.95 -8.25 -2.74
C ILE A 40 -3.98 -9.04 -3.63
N HIS A 41 -2.71 -9.14 -3.23
CA HIS A 41 -1.70 -9.97 -3.90
C HIS A 41 -1.84 -11.46 -3.52
N ASN A 42 -2.98 -12.08 -3.86
CA ASN A 42 -3.20 -13.52 -3.65
C ASN A 42 -4.01 -14.12 -4.82
N PRO A 43 -3.40 -14.96 -5.67
CA PRO A 43 -4.09 -15.55 -6.83
C PRO A 43 -5.32 -16.38 -6.49
N GLN A 44 -5.30 -17.11 -5.37
CA GLN A 44 -6.43 -17.94 -4.96
C GLN A 44 -7.64 -17.08 -4.59
N VAL A 45 -7.40 -15.94 -3.93
CA VAL A 45 -8.46 -14.97 -3.60
C VAL A 45 -8.96 -14.26 -4.86
N VAL A 46 -8.08 -13.88 -5.78
CA VAL A 46 -8.49 -13.32 -7.08
C VAL A 46 -9.40 -14.30 -7.83
N SER A 47 -9.03 -15.58 -7.91
CA SER A 47 -9.86 -16.61 -8.53
C SER A 47 -11.20 -16.80 -7.80
N LEU A 48 -11.20 -16.77 -6.47
CA LEU A 48 -12.42 -16.87 -5.67
C LEU A 48 -13.39 -15.71 -5.92
N LEU A 49 -12.87 -14.48 -6.04
CA LEU A 49 -13.67 -13.29 -6.34
C LEU A 49 -14.27 -13.38 -7.75
N SER A 50 -13.48 -13.85 -8.74
CA SER A 50 -13.98 -14.07 -10.11
C SER A 50 -15.13 -15.09 -10.15
N LEU A 51 -15.05 -16.20 -9.39
CA LEU A 51 -16.16 -17.15 -9.26
C LEU A 51 -17.43 -16.55 -8.64
N LYS A 52 -17.29 -15.43 -7.92
CA LYS A 52 -18.40 -14.64 -7.36
C LYS A 52 -18.83 -13.49 -8.26
N LYS A 53 -18.40 -13.49 -9.53
CA LYS A 53 -18.67 -12.43 -10.52
C LYS A 53 -18.10 -11.06 -10.13
N ILE A 54 -17.04 -11.04 -9.33
CA ILE A 54 -16.28 -9.84 -9.01
C ILE A 54 -15.04 -9.85 -9.91
N SER A 55 -15.04 -8.99 -10.92
CA SER A 55 -13.97 -8.89 -11.90
C SER A 55 -12.88 -7.93 -11.45
N SER A 56 -11.68 -8.02 -12.02
CA SER A 56 -10.60 -7.09 -11.77
C SER A 56 -10.12 -6.50 -13.08
N SER A 57 -10.06 -5.17 -13.16
CA SER A 57 -9.54 -4.46 -14.34
C SER A 57 -8.69 -3.26 -13.96
N ARG A 58 -7.80 -2.85 -14.87
CA ARG A 58 -7.09 -1.57 -14.83
C ARG A 58 -7.47 -0.65 -15.99
N ASP A 59 -8.27 -1.15 -16.93
CA ASP A 59 -8.77 -0.36 -18.06
C ASP A 59 -9.93 0.53 -17.58
N LEU A 60 -9.88 1.82 -17.90
CA LEU A 60 -10.93 2.74 -17.48
C LEU A 60 -12.24 2.51 -18.26
N ASP A 61 -12.16 1.91 -19.44
CA ASP A 61 -13.32 1.63 -20.29
C ASP A 61 -14.22 0.52 -19.72
N ASP A 62 -13.70 -0.29 -18.79
CA ASP A 62 -14.47 -1.31 -18.06
C ASP A 62 -15.33 -0.72 -16.92
N PHE A 63 -15.27 0.59 -16.68
CA PHE A 63 -15.99 1.25 -15.61
C PHE A 63 -17.02 2.22 -16.19
N SER A 64 -18.31 2.04 -15.88
CA SER A 64 -19.42 2.91 -16.30
C SER A 64 -20.36 3.21 -15.13
N GLU A 65 -21.44 3.96 -15.36
CA GLU A 65 -22.45 4.32 -14.35
C GLU A 65 -23.11 3.10 -13.69
N GLU A 66 -23.18 1.97 -14.39
CA GLU A 66 -23.73 0.70 -13.92
C GLU A 66 -22.73 -0.13 -13.11
N VAL A 67 -21.45 0.27 -13.05
CA VAL A 67 -20.37 -0.48 -12.41
C VAL A 67 -20.08 0.06 -11.02
N VAL A 68 -19.96 -0.86 -10.05
CA VAL A 68 -19.37 -0.56 -8.74
C VAL A 68 -17.87 -0.84 -8.78
N CYS A 69 -17.07 0.21 -8.64
CA CYS A 69 -15.62 0.12 -8.62
C CYS A 69 -15.06 0.08 -7.19
N PHE A 70 -14.40 -1.02 -6.83
CA PHE A 70 -13.66 -1.16 -5.58
C PHE A 70 -12.19 -0.77 -5.75
N ILE A 71 -11.72 0.17 -4.93
CA ILE A 71 -10.29 0.47 -4.77
C ILE A 71 -9.67 -0.58 -3.84
N SER A 72 -8.57 -1.21 -4.27
CA SER A 72 -7.88 -2.26 -3.50
C SER A 72 -7.33 -1.77 -2.16
N ALA A 73 -6.92 -2.71 -1.29
CA ALA A 73 -6.33 -2.41 0.01
C ALA A 73 -5.04 -1.55 -0.08
N HIS A 74 -4.35 -1.57 -1.22
CA HIS A 74 -3.14 -0.80 -1.49
C HIS A 74 -3.40 0.68 -1.80
N GLY A 75 -4.67 1.06 -1.99
CA GLY A 75 -5.07 2.40 -2.41
C GLY A 75 -4.65 2.77 -3.83
N ILE A 76 -4.94 4.00 -4.20
CA ILE A 76 -4.61 4.60 -5.49
C ILE A 76 -4.24 6.08 -5.34
N SER A 77 -3.63 6.65 -6.37
CA SER A 77 -3.31 8.07 -6.42
C SER A 77 -4.57 8.97 -6.53
N PRO A 78 -4.49 10.24 -6.11
CA PRO A 78 -5.59 11.19 -6.29
C PRO A 78 -5.99 11.36 -7.76
N GLU A 79 -5.02 11.34 -8.67
CA GLU A 79 -5.25 11.43 -10.11
C GLU A 79 -6.02 10.21 -10.62
N ARG A 80 -5.60 8.99 -10.24
CA ARG A 80 -6.33 7.78 -10.65
C ARG A 80 -7.74 7.75 -10.10
N ARG A 81 -7.94 8.21 -8.87
CA ARG A 81 -9.28 8.35 -8.27
C ARG A 81 -10.13 9.34 -9.06
N LYS A 82 -9.56 10.45 -9.55
CA LYS A 82 -10.26 11.40 -10.41
C LYS A 82 -10.65 10.76 -11.75
N SER A 83 -9.75 10.00 -12.37
CA SER A 83 -10.05 9.27 -13.62
C SER A 83 -11.19 8.28 -13.44
N LEU A 84 -11.19 7.48 -12.37
CA LEU A 84 -12.29 6.55 -12.07
C LEU A 84 -13.61 7.29 -11.82
N LYS A 85 -13.59 8.44 -11.13
CA LYS A 85 -14.81 9.22 -10.93
C LYS A 85 -15.38 9.77 -12.23
N ALA A 86 -14.51 10.08 -13.20
CA ALA A 86 -14.93 10.64 -14.48
C ALA A 86 -15.66 9.61 -15.36
N THR A 87 -15.56 8.31 -15.06
CA THR A 87 -16.29 7.27 -15.80
C THR A 87 -17.75 7.10 -15.35
N GLY A 88 -18.15 7.78 -14.26
CA GLY A 88 -19.49 7.65 -13.68
C GLY A 88 -19.66 6.49 -12.70
N ALA A 89 -18.66 5.61 -12.58
CA ALA A 89 -18.73 4.44 -11.70
C ALA A 89 -18.92 4.79 -10.21
N CYS A 90 -19.67 3.94 -9.51
CA CYS A 90 -19.86 4.06 -8.07
C CYS A 90 -18.60 3.57 -7.34
N ILE A 91 -17.82 4.49 -6.78
CA ILE A 91 -16.53 4.14 -6.16
C ILE A 91 -16.70 3.74 -4.69
N CYS A 92 -16.30 2.52 -4.36
CA CYS A 92 -16.12 2.01 -3.01
C CYS A 92 -14.62 1.95 -2.64
N ASP A 93 -14.21 2.65 -1.59
CA ASP A 93 -12.80 2.71 -1.18
C ASP A 93 -12.47 1.72 -0.06
N ALA A 94 -11.83 0.61 -0.45
CA ALA A 94 -11.39 -0.43 0.46
C ALA A 94 -9.89 -0.33 0.81
N SER A 95 -9.25 0.83 0.57
CA SER A 95 -7.89 1.12 1.01
C SER A 95 -7.69 0.80 2.49
N CYS A 96 -6.56 0.18 2.83
CA CYS A 96 -6.21 -0.12 4.21
C CYS A 96 -6.03 1.19 5.00
N PRO A 97 -6.57 1.32 6.22
CA PRO A 97 -6.38 2.51 7.05
C PRO A 97 -4.90 2.87 7.30
N ASP A 98 -4.01 1.88 7.38
CA ASP A 98 -2.57 2.12 7.51
C ASP A 98 -2.00 2.80 6.26
N VAL A 99 -2.42 2.39 5.06
CA VAL A 99 -2.02 3.02 3.79
C VAL A 99 -2.58 4.45 3.70
N VAL A 100 -3.85 4.66 4.06
CA VAL A 100 -4.48 5.98 4.08
C VAL A 100 -3.74 6.94 5.04
N LYS A 101 -3.25 6.42 6.17
CA LYS A 101 -2.41 7.20 7.09
C LYS A 101 -1.10 7.66 6.43
N VAL A 102 -0.44 6.81 5.65
CA VAL A 102 0.78 7.19 4.91
C VAL A 102 0.46 8.27 3.88
N GLN A 103 -0.62 8.11 3.11
CA GLN A 103 -1.07 9.13 2.15
C GLN A 103 -1.31 10.49 2.82
N GLY A 104 -1.90 10.49 4.02
CA GLY A 104 -2.12 11.69 4.83
C GLY A 104 -0.83 12.36 5.30
N ILE A 105 0.18 11.57 5.71
CA ILE A 105 1.50 12.07 6.09
C ILE A 105 2.17 12.73 4.88
N ILE A 106 2.25 12.02 3.76
CA ILE A 106 2.87 12.53 2.53
C ILE A 106 2.20 13.84 2.12
N LYS A 107 0.87 13.88 2.04
CA LYS A 107 0.11 15.09 1.68
C LYS A 107 0.41 16.25 2.63
N LYS A 108 0.43 16.00 3.94
CA LYS A 108 0.70 17.03 4.95
C LYS A 108 2.09 17.64 4.79
N TYR A 109 3.11 16.82 4.52
CA TYR A 109 4.49 17.29 4.40
C TYR A 109 4.79 17.89 3.02
N ALA A 110 4.16 17.39 1.96
CA ALA A 110 4.19 18.04 0.65
C ALA A 110 3.66 19.48 0.71
N LEU A 111 2.56 19.73 1.43
CA LEU A 111 2.03 21.08 1.67
C LEU A 111 2.96 21.99 2.48
N LYS A 112 3.93 21.42 3.20
CA LYS A 112 4.96 22.16 3.94
C LYS A 112 6.26 22.34 3.13
N GLY A 113 6.27 21.94 1.86
CA GLY A 113 7.44 22.03 0.98
C GLY A 113 8.48 20.92 1.16
N TYR A 114 8.12 19.80 1.79
CA TYR A 114 9.03 18.66 1.91
C TYR A 114 9.02 17.81 0.64
N SER A 115 10.19 17.34 0.25
CA SER A 115 10.36 16.29 -0.75
C SER A 115 10.07 14.95 -0.10
N THR A 116 9.21 14.14 -0.72
CA THR A 116 8.85 12.82 -0.18
C THR A 116 9.84 11.78 -0.68
N VAL A 117 10.46 11.05 0.24
CA VAL A 117 11.26 9.86 -0.08
C VAL A 117 10.49 8.65 0.46
N ILE A 118 10.19 7.69 -0.41
CA ILE A 118 9.49 6.46 -0.06
C ILE A 118 10.50 5.32 -0.09
N PHE A 119 10.74 4.69 1.06
CA PHE A 119 11.43 3.40 1.11
C PHE A 119 10.45 2.29 0.70
N GLY A 120 10.60 1.76 -0.51
CA GLY A 120 9.63 0.85 -1.10
C GLY A 120 10.04 0.29 -2.46
N ASP A 121 9.25 -0.64 -2.96
CA ASP A 121 9.50 -1.27 -4.26
C ASP A 121 8.93 -0.42 -5.40
N ARG A 122 9.79 0.00 -6.34
CA ARG A 122 9.36 0.74 -7.54
C ARG A 122 8.36 -0.09 -8.35
N GLY A 123 7.27 0.54 -8.78
CA GLY A 123 6.19 -0.13 -9.53
C GLY A 123 5.22 -0.95 -8.67
N HIS A 124 5.41 -1.01 -7.35
CA HIS A 124 4.39 -1.59 -6.47
C HIS A 124 3.17 -0.65 -6.39
N THR A 125 1.96 -1.20 -6.47
CA THR A 125 0.69 -0.43 -6.52
C THR A 125 0.53 0.52 -5.33
N GLU A 126 0.88 0.06 -4.12
CA GLU A 126 0.92 0.93 -2.93
C GLU A 126 1.85 2.13 -3.14
N VAL A 127 3.08 1.90 -3.62
CA VAL A 127 4.09 2.96 -3.81
C VAL A 127 3.64 3.95 -4.89
N GLU A 128 3.10 3.47 -6.00
CA GLU A 128 2.49 4.32 -7.04
C GLU A 128 1.35 5.18 -6.49
N GLY A 129 0.50 4.59 -5.64
CA GLY A 129 -0.58 5.29 -4.96
C GLY A 129 -0.05 6.39 -4.03
N LEU A 130 0.98 6.08 -3.24
CA LEU A 130 1.63 7.02 -2.32
C LEU A 130 2.31 8.19 -3.02
N LEU A 131 3.02 7.93 -4.12
CA LEU A 131 3.68 8.98 -4.92
C LEU A 131 2.69 10.06 -5.37
N GLY A 132 1.45 9.70 -5.67
CA GLY A 132 0.40 10.64 -6.06
C GLY A 132 0.06 11.71 -5.02
N PHE A 133 0.44 11.52 -3.75
CA PHE A 133 0.20 12.47 -2.67
C PHE A 133 1.37 13.44 -2.44
N SER A 134 2.50 13.23 -3.12
CA SER A 134 3.75 14.00 -2.95
C SER A 134 3.77 15.38 -3.62
N ALA A 135 2.65 15.80 -4.22
CA ALA A 135 2.55 17.02 -5.04
C ALA A 135 3.61 17.08 -6.17
N GLY A 136 3.96 15.91 -6.73
CA GLY A 136 4.95 15.79 -7.81
C GLY A 136 6.40 15.78 -7.33
N ASN A 137 6.66 15.94 -6.03
CA ASN A 137 8.00 15.93 -5.46
C ASN A 137 8.25 14.66 -4.63
N GLY A 138 8.05 13.50 -5.28
CA GLY A 138 8.16 12.18 -4.67
C GLY A 138 9.23 11.33 -5.33
N MET A 139 10.02 10.63 -4.52
CA MET A 139 11.09 9.73 -4.95
C MET A 139 10.96 8.38 -4.26
N VAL A 140 11.43 7.33 -4.92
CA VAL A 140 11.42 5.97 -4.37
C VAL A 140 12.84 5.46 -4.30
N ILE A 141 13.18 4.88 -3.16
CA ILE A 141 14.43 4.14 -2.94
C ILE A 141 14.11 2.76 -2.39
N ASN A 142 14.89 1.75 -2.75
CA ASN A 142 14.71 0.36 -2.29
C ASN A 142 15.83 -0.12 -1.35
N SER A 143 16.86 0.68 -1.15
CA SER A 143 18.06 0.29 -0.39
C SER A 143 18.80 1.51 0.16
N VAL A 144 19.74 1.26 1.05
CA VAL A 144 20.61 2.30 1.64
C VAL A 144 21.53 2.92 0.59
N ALA A 145 22.02 2.13 -0.38
CA ALA A 145 22.91 2.62 -1.42
C ALA A 145 22.26 3.70 -2.30
N GLU A 146 20.97 3.54 -2.59
CA GLU A 146 20.22 4.50 -3.40
C GLU A 146 19.96 5.85 -2.68
N VAL A 147 20.19 5.93 -1.36
CA VAL A 147 20.18 7.23 -0.65
C VAL A 147 21.23 8.16 -1.23
N ASP A 148 22.37 7.61 -1.68
CA ASP A 148 23.45 8.41 -2.23
C ASP A 148 23.18 8.96 -3.62
N GLU A 149 22.21 8.39 -4.32
CA GLU A 149 21.77 8.77 -5.65
C GLU A 149 20.67 9.85 -5.63
N LEU A 150 20.07 10.10 -4.47
CA LEU A 150 19.08 11.17 -4.30
C LEU A 150 19.72 12.54 -4.60
N PRO A 151 19.03 13.44 -5.31
CA PRO A 151 19.54 14.79 -5.56
C PRO A 151 19.65 15.57 -4.24
N PRO A 152 20.28 16.75 -4.25
CA PRO A 152 20.22 17.66 -3.11
C PRO A 152 18.77 18.02 -2.78
N LEU A 153 18.37 17.78 -1.53
CA LEU A 153 17.03 18.10 -1.01
C LEU A 153 17.20 18.94 0.27
N GLU A 154 16.46 20.04 0.39
CA GLU A 154 16.49 20.87 1.60
C GLU A 154 15.70 20.25 2.75
N LYS A 155 14.50 19.74 2.44
CA LYS A 155 13.55 19.14 3.40
C LYS A 155 13.08 17.79 2.91
N VAL A 156 13.24 16.75 3.74
CA VAL A 156 12.91 15.36 3.39
C VAL A 156 11.86 14.79 4.33
N CYS A 157 10.75 14.29 3.78
CA CYS A 157 9.80 13.46 4.48
C CYS A 157 10.03 12.01 4.05
N LEU A 158 10.66 11.22 4.91
CA LEU A 158 10.90 9.80 4.67
C LEU A 158 9.73 8.98 5.24
N VAL A 159 9.10 8.20 4.37
CA VAL A 159 8.09 7.19 4.73
C VAL A 159 8.51 5.83 4.20
N SER A 160 7.93 4.76 4.74
CA SER A 160 8.09 3.39 4.25
C SER A 160 6.81 2.88 3.59
N GLN A 161 6.95 2.04 2.57
CA GLN A 161 5.88 1.12 2.19
C GLN A 161 5.55 0.21 3.39
N THR A 162 4.26 -0.09 3.60
CA THR A 162 3.73 -0.70 4.83
C THR A 162 4.22 -2.13 5.08
N THR A 163 4.78 -2.78 4.06
CA THR A 163 5.23 -4.18 4.05
C THR A 163 6.76 -4.35 4.08
N ARG A 164 7.54 -3.28 4.23
CA ARG A 164 9.01 -3.36 4.26
C ARG A 164 9.56 -3.98 5.55
N ASN A 165 10.84 -4.35 5.48
CA ASN A 165 11.60 -4.81 6.64
C ASN A 165 12.00 -3.62 7.55
N MET A 166 11.80 -3.80 8.86
CA MET A 166 12.06 -2.74 9.84
C MET A 166 13.55 -2.41 9.99
N ASP A 167 14.44 -3.40 9.94
CA ASP A 167 15.87 -3.19 10.11
C ASP A 167 16.48 -2.50 8.89
N GLU A 168 16.00 -2.82 7.68
CA GLU A 168 16.40 -2.09 6.48
C GLU A 168 15.91 -0.63 6.53
N PHE A 169 14.66 -0.41 6.94
CA PHE A 169 14.12 0.95 7.07
C PHE A 169 14.91 1.79 8.06
N ARG A 170 15.36 1.21 9.20
CA ARG A 170 16.23 1.90 10.16
C ARG A 170 17.54 2.37 9.50
N ARG A 171 18.22 1.49 8.76
CA ARG A 171 19.47 1.84 8.07
C ARG A 171 19.26 2.94 7.02
N VAL A 172 18.16 2.87 6.27
CA VAL A 172 17.81 3.92 5.30
C VAL A 172 17.52 5.25 6.01
N ALA A 173 16.76 5.22 7.11
CA ALA A 173 16.48 6.42 7.89
C ALA A 173 17.74 7.09 8.44
N ASP A 174 18.70 6.30 8.93
CA ASP A 174 19.97 6.81 9.44
C ASP A 174 20.82 7.43 8.33
N ALA A 175 20.89 6.77 7.15
CA ALA A 175 21.58 7.33 5.99
C ALA A 175 20.94 8.63 5.49
N VAL A 176 19.60 8.72 5.42
CA VAL A 176 18.89 9.93 5.02
C VAL A 176 19.14 11.07 6.02
N ARG A 177 19.09 10.79 7.33
CA ARG A 177 19.41 11.78 8.38
C ARG A 177 20.85 12.27 8.34
N ALA A 178 21.80 11.41 7.95
CA ALA A 178 23.19 11.79 7.81
C ALA A 178 23.44 12.68 6.59
N ARG A 179 22.65 12.50 5.52
CA ARG A 179 22.84 13.19 4.24
C ARG A 179 22.12 14.54 4.14
N PHE A 180 20.93 14.67 4.72
CA PHE A 180 20.08 15.86 4.56
C PHE A 180 19.88 16.61 5.87
N GLN A 181 19.72 17.94 5.78
CA GLN A 181 19.69 18.81 6.96
C GLN A 181 18.35 18.75 7.72
N GLU A 182 17.21 18.85 7.01
CA GLU A 182 15.88 18.84 7.61
C GLU A 182 15.16 17.54 7.21
N VAL A 183 15.10 16.57 8.12
CA VAL A 183 14.56 15.23 7.86
C VAL A 183 13.48 14.85 8.86
N GLU A 184 12.31 14.54 8.35
CA GLU A 184 11.18 14.00 9.11
C GLU A 184 10.95 12.55 8.70
N VAL A 185 11.19 11.63 9.64
CA VAL A 185 11.09 10.18 9.39
C VAL A 185 9.83 9.63 10.03
N PHE A 186 8.99 8.98 9.23
CA PHE A 186 7.81 8.26 9.69
C PHE A 186 7.96 6.78 9.43
N ASN A 187 8.07 5.98 10.50
CA ASN A 187 7.89 4.54 10.37
C ASN A 187 6.42 4.25 10.05
N THR A 188 6.17 3.88 8.80
CA THR A 188 4.85 3.53 8.29
C THR A 188 4.72 2.04 7.96
N ILE A 189 5.66 1.20 8.40
CA ILE A 189 5.52 -0.25 8.37
C ILE A 189 4.39 -0.64 9.33
N CYS A 190 3.40 -1.40 8.84
CA CYS A 190 2.21 -1.68 9.62
C CYS A 190 2.48 -2.74 10.70
N SER A 191 1.68 -2.71 11.77
CA SER A 191 1.82 -3.64 12.90
C SER A 191 1.69 -5.11 12.51
N SER A 192 0.87 -5.40 11.49
CA SER A 192 0.72 -6.75 10.95
C SER A 192 1.98 -7.26 10.25
N THR A 193 2.74 -6.37 9.60
CA THR A 193 4.04 -6.71 9.00
C THR A 193 5.06 -6.95 10.10
N LEU A 194 5.21 -6.02 11.04
CA LEU A 194 6.18 -6.12 12.14
C LEU A 194 5.97 -7.38 12.96
N SER A 195 4.73 -7.62 13.40
CA SER A 195 4.42 -8.75 14.27
C SER A 195 4.65 -10.12 13.62
N ARG A 196 4.52 -10.21 12.28
CA ARG A 196 4.85 -11.42 11.51
C ARG A 196 6.34 -11.61 11.31
N GLN A 197 7.09 -10.52 11.07
CA GLN A 197 8.55 -10.56 10.99
C GLN A 197 9.14 -11.02 12.32
N GLU A 198 8.65 -10.51 13.44
CA GLU A 198 9.06 -10.95 14.78
C GLU A 198 8.78 -12.44 15.01
N GLU A 199 7.56 -12.90 14.70
CA GLU A 199 7.19 -14.30 14.96
C GLU A 199 7.94 -15.29 14.07
N VAL A 200 8.24 -14.95 12.81
CA VAL A 200 9.02 -15.85 11.95
C VAL A 200 10.46 -15.98 12.43
N ILE A 201 11.05 -14.92 12.98
CA ILE A 201 12.37 -14.96 13.62
C ILE A 201 12.33 -15.88 14.84
N GLU A 202 11.39 -15.67 15.76
CA GLU A 202 11.21 -16.52 16.96
C GLU A 202 11.00 -18.01 16.61
N ILE A 203 10.23 -18.30 15.56
CA ILE A 203 10.01 -19.67 15.10
C ILE A 203 11.30 -20.25 14.51
N SER A 204 12.06 -19.46 13.75
CA SER A 204 13.31 -19.94 13.14
C SER A 204 14.33 -20.39 14.19
N GLU A 205 14.45 -19.66 15.30
CA GLU A 205 15.35 -19.98 16.42
C GLU A 205 14.95 -21.27 17.17
N ARG A 206 13.67 -21.65 17.09
CA ARG A 206 13.10 -22.84 17.76
C ARG A 206 12.96 -24.05 16.86
N SER A 207 13.28 -23.89 15.57
CA SER A 207 13.11 -24.90 14.53
C SER A 207 14.41 -25.59 14.13
N THR A 208 15.52 -25.27 14.80
CA THR A 208 16.77 -26.04 14.83
C THR A 208 16.67 -27.25 15.75
#